data_AF-A0A1S3DPX1-F1
#
_entry.id   AF-A0A1S3DPX1-F1
#
_cell.length_a   1.000
_cell.length_b   1.000
_cell.length_c   1.000
_cell.angle_alpha   90.00
_cell.angle_beta   90.00
_cell.angle_gamma   90.00
#
_symmetry.space_group_name_H-M   'P 1'
#
loop_
_entity.id
_entity.type
_entity.pdbx_description
1 polymer ?
#
loop_
_entity_poly.entity_id
_entity_poly.type
_entity_poly.pdbx_seq_one_letter_code
_entity_poly.pdbx_strand_id
1 'polypeptide(L)'
;MNLTGKHLTAHCLNGIVRRQPRALILDWTAIAKRQLAWLVVRLPQLKELSLQGCSYMGVAALRTCTCPPLLSLDLSFVNGKNLL
;
A
#
# COMPACT_ATOMS: atom_id res chain seq x y z
N MET A 1 9.41 1.54 -6.63
CA MET A 1 8.55 2.63 -7.12
C MET A 1 8.11 3.44 -5.91
N ASN A 2 8.52 4.71 -5.84
CA ASN A 2 8.21 5.58 -4.71
C ASN A 2 7.09 6.56 -5.08
N LEU A 3 6.05 6.60 -4.27
CA LEU A 3 4.89 7.49 -4.39
C LEU A 3 4.55 8.17 -3.06
N THR A 4 5.54 8.36 -2.18
CA THR A 4 5.37 9.01 -0.88
C THR A 4 4.61 10.34 -1.00
N GLY A 5 3.59 10.53 -0.17
CA GLY A 5 2.76 11.74 -0.14
C GLY A 5 1.90 12.01 -1.40
N LYS A 6 1.89 11.11 -2.39
CA LYS A 6 1.10 11.28 -3.62
C LYS A 6 -0.38 10.94 -3.41
N HIS A 7 -1.25 11.70 -4.09
CA HIS A 7 -2.66 11.38 -4.20
C HIS A 7 -2.89 10.28 -5.25
N LEU A 8 -3.42 9.14 -4.84
CA LEU A 8 -3.55 7.95 -5.69
C LEU A 8 -4.85 7.97 -6.49
N THR A 9 -4.78 8.52 -7.70
CA THR A 9 -5.88 8.46 -8.68
C THR A 9 -6.02 7.06 -9.29
N ALA A 10 -7.17 6.75 -9.89
CA ALA A 10 -7.37 5.50 -10.63
C ALA A 10 -6.33 5.30 -11.76
N HIS A 11 -5.91 6.40 -12.42
CA HIS A 11 -4.86 6.34 -13.44
C HIS A 11 -3.50 5.96 -12.83
N CYS A 12 -3.15 6.51 -11.66
CA CYS A 12 -1.95 6.12 -10.92
C CYS A 12 -1.97 4.62 -10.57
N LEU A 13 -3.08 4.12 -10.03
CA LEU A 13 -3.23 2.71 -9.66
C LEU A 13 -3.04 1.77 -10.86
N ASN A 14 -3.68 2.08 -11.99
CA ASN A 14 -3.48 1.35 -13.23
C ASN A 14 -2.03 1.40 -13.72
N GLY A 15 -1.39 2.56 -13.57
CA GLY A 15 0.03 2.74 -13.90
C GLY A 15 0.98 1.92 -13.04
N ILE A 16 0.66 1.70 -11.76
CA ILE A 16 1.43 0.83 -10.85
C ILE A 16 1.31 -0.62 -11.30
N VAL A 17 0.08 -1.11 -11.51
CA VAL A 17 -0.16 -2.50 -11.94
C VAL A 17 0.51 -2.79 -13.28
N ARG A 18 0.45 -1.88 -14.26
CA ARG A 18 1.13 -2.08 -15.54
C ARG A 18 2.65 -2.20 -15.43
N ARG A 19 3.25 -1.53 -14.44
CA ARG A 19 4.71 -1.51 -14.24
C ARG A 19 5.23 -2.66 -13.37
N GLN A 20 4.35 -3.40 -12.68
CA GLN A 20 4.72 -4.56 -11.86
C GLN A 20 5.94 -4.33 -10.95
N PRO A 21 5.96 -3.26 -10.11
CA PRO A 21 7.12 -2.98 -9.27
C PRO A 21 7.37 -4.10 -8.24
N ARG A 22 8.64 -4.47 -8.05
CA ARG A 22 9.07 -5.36 -6.95
C ARG A 22 9.04 -4.68 -5.58
N ALA A 23 9.31 -3.37 -5.54
CA ALA A 23 9.27 -2.56 -4.35
C ALA A 23 8.29 -1.39 -4.54
N LEU A 24 7.38 -1.18 -3.59
CA LEU A 24 6.39 -0.11 -3.62
C LEU A 24 6.40 0.65 -2.29
N ILE A 25 6.65 1.97 -2.38
CA ILE A 25 6.70 2.87 -1.22
C ILE A 25 5.52 3.83 -1.34
N LEU A 26 4.61 3.77 -0.37
CA LEU A 26 3.39 4.58 -0.30
C LEU A 26 3.34 5.37 1.03
N ASP A 27 4.49 5.71 1.58
CA ASP A 27 4.57 6.39 2.87
C ASP A 27 3.81 7.72 2.84
N TRP A 28 3.14 8.06 3.94
CA TRP A 28 2.38 9.29 4.10
C TRP A 28 1.33 9.51 2.99
N THR A 29 0.88 8.44 2.32
CA THR A 29 -0.18 8.53 1.32
C THR A 29 -1.55 8.22 1.92
N ALA A 30 -2.57 8.92 1.42
CA ALA A 30 -3.96 8.63 1.75
C ALA A 30 -4.47 7.46 0.89
N ILE A 31 -4.12 6.23 1.25
CA ILE A 31 -4.60 5.03 0.57
C ILE A 31 -5.79 4.39 1.30
N ALA A 32 -6.88 4.13 0.57
CA ALA A 32 -8.06 3.45 1.12
C ALA A 32 -7.86 1.92 1.14
N LYS A 33 -8.55 1.23 2.08
CA LYS A 33 -8.50 -0.24 2.23
C LYS A 33 -8.69 -0.99 0.91
N ARG A 34 -9.71 -0.60 0.15
CA ARG A 34 -10.05 -1.24 -1.13
C ARG A 34 -8.97 -1.04 -2.19
N GLN A 35 -8.34 0.14 -2.22
CA GLN A 35 -7.26 0.43 -3.17
C GLN A 35 -6.02 -0.40 -2.86
N LEU A 36 -5.65 -0.52 -1.58
CA LEU A 36 -4.51 -1.34 -1.17
C LEU A 36 -4.78 -2.82 -1.45
N ALA A 37 -5.95 -3.34 -1.06
CA ALA A 37 -6.34 -4.73 -1.36
C ALA A 37 -6.30 -5.02 -2.86
N TRP A 38 -6.81 -4.11 -3.69
CA TRP A 38 -6.81 -4.24 -5.14
C TRP A 38 -5.40 -4.20 -5.75
N LEU A 39 -4.50 -3.36 -5.23
CA LEU A 39 -3.11 -3.29 -5.69
C LEU A 39 -2.35 -4.57 -5.36
N VAL A 40 -2.41 -5.00 -4.09
CA VAL A 40 -1.58 -6.10 -3.58
C VAL A 40 -1.85 -7.41 -4.34
N VAL A 41 -3.13 -7.72 -4.63
CA VAL A 41 -3.50 -8.93 -5.39
C VAL A 41 -3.11 -8.87 -6.88
N ARG A 42 -2.82 -7.68 -7.42
CA ARG A 42 -2.44 -7.45 -8.83
C ARG A 42 -0.94 -7.23 -9.03
N LEU A 43 -0.15 -7.36 -7.97
CA LEU A 43 1.30 -7.21 -8.00
C LEU A 43 1.98 -8.52 -7.57
N PRO A 44 1.90 -9.60 -8.38
CA PRO A 44 2.50 -10.89 -8.05
C PRO A 44 4.01 -10.84 -7.81
N GLN A 45 4.70 -9.83 -8.36
CA GLN A 45 6.15 -9.65 -8.16
C GLN A 45 6.52 -8.76 -6.97
N LEU A 46 5.54 -8.25 -6.21
CA LEU A 46 5.80 -7.38 -5.07
C LEU A 46 6.50 -8.16 -3.96
N LYS A 47 7.64 -7.62 -3.51
CA LYS A 47 8.46 -8.17 -2.42
C LYS A 47 8.64 -7.18 -1.29
N GLU A 48 8.61 -5.89 -1.58
CA GLU A 48 8.85 -4.83 -0.59
C GLU A 48 7.70 -3.84 -0.63
N LEU A 49 7.08 -3.60 0.53
CA LEU A 49 5.98 -2.66 0.69
C LEU A 49 6.22 -1.77 1.89
N SER A 50 6.19 -0.45 1.68
CA SER A 50 6.26 0.54 2.75
C SER A 50 4.98 1.35 2.79
N LEU A 51 4.37 1.43 3.98
CA LEU A 51 3.12 2.14 4.27
C LEU A 51 3.31 3.08 5.47
N GLN A 52 4.52 3.61 5.68
CA GLN A 52 4.79 4.41 6.86
C GLN A 52 3.84 5.61 6.94
N GLY A 53 3.40 5.99 8.14
CA GLY A 53 2.54 7.16 8.32
C GLY A 53 1.15 7.04 7.65
N CYS A 54 0.79 5.90 7.07
CA CYS A 54 -0.54 5.67 6.51
C CYS A 54 -1.59 5.49 7.63
N SER A 55 -2.86 5.69 7.28
CA SER A 55 -3.97 5.36 8.20
C SER A 55 -4.12 3.85 8.37
N TYR A 56 -4.38 3.40 9.60
CA TYR A 56 -4.70 2.00 9.90
C TYR A 56 -5.84 1.44 9.03
N MET A 57 -6.82 2.28 8.66
CA MET A 57 -7.92 1.85 7.78
C MET A 57 -7.44 1.43 6.39
N GLY A 58 -6.39 2.08 5.87
CA GLY A 58 -5.73 1.65 4.63
C GLY A 58 -5.02 0.31 4.82
N VAL A 59 -4.19 0.21 5.86
CA VAL A 59 -3.33 -0.96 6.14
C VAL A 59 -4.11 -2.22 6.52
N ALA A 60 -5.30 -2.08 7.13
CA ALA A 60 -6.18 -3.20 7.49
C ALA A 60 -6.58 -4.10 6.31
N ALA A 61 -6.35 -3.66 5.06
CA ALA A 61 -6.49 -4.48 3.87
C ALA A 61 -5.63 -5.75 3.94
N LEU A 62 -4.39 -5.64 4.43
CA LEU A 62 -3.40 -6.72 4.47
C LEU A 62 -3.88 -7.94 5.28
N ARG A 63 -4.76 -7.72 6.27
CA ARG A 63 -5.37 -8.80 7.07
C ARG A 63 -6.43 -9.60 6.32
N THR A 64 -6.98 -9.03 5.24
CA THR A 64 -8.14 -9.57 4.52
C THR A 64 -7.86 -9.96 3.08
N CYS A 65 -6.72 -9.57 2.52
CA CYS A 65 -6.33 -9.92 1.16
C CYS A 65 -5.21 -10.96 1.14
N THR A 66 -5.19 -11.80 0.10
CA THR A 66 -4.05 -12.64 -0.25
C THR A 66 -2.88 -11.73 -0.60
N CYS A 67 -1.92 -11.63 0.33
CA CYS A 67 -0.70 -10.88 0.11
C CYS A 67 0.31 -11.77 -0.65
N PRO A 68 1.03 -11.23 -1.65
CA PRO A 68 2.19 -11.92 -2.19
C PRO A 68 3.24 -12.11 -1.08
N PRO A 69 4.16 -13.08 -1.22
CA PRO A 69 5.19 -13.32 -0.22
C PRO A 69 6.17 -12.13 -0.15
N LEU A 70 5.86 -11.18 0.72
CA LEU A 70 6.70 -10.02 0.98
C LEU A 70 7.97 -10.45 1.72
N LEU A 71 9.11 -9.92 1.27
CA LEU A 71 10.39 -9.99 1.98
C LEU A 71 10.52 -8.86 3.01
N SER A 72 9.90 -7.71 2.74
CA SER A 72 9.93 -6.55 3.63
C SER A 72 8.57 -5.86 3.66
N LEU A 73 8.12 -5.52 4.87
CA LEU A 73 6.91 -4.75 5.13
C LEU A 73 7.20 -3.71 6.21
N ASP A 74 7.07 -2.43 5.87
CA ASP A 74 7.25 -1.33 6.83
C ASP A 74 5.91 -0.64 7.14
N LEU A 75 5.54 -0.67 8.42
CA LEU A 75 4.31 -0.11 8.98
C LEU A 75 4.61 0.96 10.05
N SER A 76 5.82 1.53 10.05
CA SER A 76 6.22 2.54 11.05
C SER A 76 5.31 3.76 11.00
N PHE A 77 5.00 4.35 12.15
CA PHE A 77 4.12 5.54 12.25
C PHE A 77 2.69 5.37 11.67
N VAL A 78 2.25 4.14 11.37
CA VAL A 78 0.87 3.89 10.96
C VAL A 78 -0.05 4.27 12.11
N ASN A 79 -0.86 5.31 11.87
CA ASN A 79 -1.72 5.83 12.91
C ASN A 79 -3.08 5.12 12.82
N GLY A 80 -3.39 4.30 13.82
CA GLY A 80 -4.77 3.99 14.14
C GLY A 80 -5.35 5.26 14.74
N LYS A 81 -6.37 5.86 14.12
CA LYS A 81 -7.19 6.81 14.88
C LYS A 81 -7.88 6.03 16.01
N ASN A 82 -7.17 5.79 17.11
CA ASN A 82 -7.76 5.84 18.43
C ASN A 82 -7.98 7.34 18.67
N LEU A 83 -9.20 7.76 18.34
CA LEU A 83 -9.74 9.02 18.83
C LEU A 83 -9.58 9.00 20.36
N LEU A 84 -8.94 10.03 20.91
CA LEU A 84 -9.52 10.66 22.09
C LEU A 84 -10.79 11.39 21.63
#